data_AF-A0A6B3GK31-F1
#
_entry.id   AF-A0A6B3GK31-F1
#
_cell.length_a   1.000
_cell.length_b   1.000
_cell.length_c   1.000
_cell.angle_alpha   90.00
_cell.angle_beta   90.00
_cell.angle_gamma   90.00
#
_symmetry.space_group_name_H-M   'P 1'
#
loop_
_entity.id
_entity.type
_entity.pdbx_description
1 polymer ?
#
loop_
_entity_poly.entity_id
_entity_poly.type
_entity_poly.pdbx_seq_one_letter_code
_entity_poly.pdbx_strand_id
1 'polypeptide(L)'
;MADEDTVLICLPFAGAGPSFFTPWQKIAPEGLRILPVSLPGREKRFPEPAYDAAAPAVDDAYAQVTAALGGADGGGSPVVLFGHS
;
A
#
# COMPACT_ATOMS: atom_id res chain seq x y z
N MET A 1 -18.16 17.21 8.82
CA MET A 1 -16.98 17.00 7.96
C MET A 1 -16.47 15.63 8.33
N ALA A 2 -16.42 14.69 7.39
CA ALA A 2 -15.70 13.45 7.64
C ALA A 2 -14.25 13.84 7.96
N ASP A 3 -13.73 13.35 9.07
CA ASP A 3 -12.30 13.48 9.38
C ASP A 3 -11.54 12.85 8.21
N GLU A 4 -10.65 13.60 7.55
CA GLU A 4 -9.88 13.05 6.44
C GLU A 4 -8.78 12.15 7.01
N ASP A 5 -9.08 10.86 7.17
CA ASP A 5 -8.11 9.85 7.62
C ASP A 5 -6.82 9.97 6.79
N THR A 6 -5.67 10.14 7.44
CA THR A 6 -4.37 10.06 6.78
C THR A 6 -4.11 8.61 6.36
N VAL A 7 -3.63 8.41 5.12
CA VAL A 7 -3.33 7.08 4.59
C VAL A 7 -1.82 6.86 4.55
N LEU A 8 -1.35 5.87 5.30
CA LEU A 8 0.03 5.39 5.23
C LEU A 8 0.11 4.25 4.23
N ILE A 9 0.64 4.53 3.05
CA ILE A 9 0.94 3.52 2.03
C ILE A 9 2.25 2.83 2.42
N CYS A 10 2.20 1.51 2.57
CA CYS A 10 3.35 0.72 3.00
C CYS A 10 3.89 -0.16 1.87
N LEU A 11 5.14 0.08 1.48
CA LEU A 11 5.92 -0.72 0.54
C LEU A 11 6.69 -1.80 1.33
N PRO A 12 6.35 -3.10 1.19
CA PRO A 12 7.06 -4.17 1.87
C PRO A 12 8.47 -4.36 1.30
N PHE A 13 9.39 -4.74 2.18
CA PHE A 13 10.78 -5.04 1.83
C PHE A 13 10.92 -6.32 1.01
N ALA A 14 12.10 -6.54 0.42
CA ALA A 14 12.37 -7.72 -0.39
C ALA A 14 12.08 -9.03 0.38
N GLY A 15 11.28 -9.91 -0.22
CA GLY A 15 10.86 -11.19 0.38
C GLY A 15 9.66 -11.11 1.33
N ALA A 16 9.20 -9.91 1.72
CA ALA A 16 7.97 -9.73 2.49
C ALA A 16 6.76 -9.44 1.58
N GLY A 17 5.56 -9.71 2.11
CA GLY A 17 4.30 -9.29 1.51
C GLY A 17 3.50 -8.36 2.42
N PRO A 18 2.27 -7.99 2.01
CA PRO A 18 1.45 -7.00 2.73
C PRO A 18 1.12 -7.43 4.18
N SER A 19 1.13 -8.73 4.49
CA SER A 19 0.80 -9.22 5.83
C SER A 19 1.77 -8.76 6.91
N PHE A 20 3.00 -8.35 6.54
CA PHE A 20 3.98 -7.75 7.46
C PHE A 20 3.39 -6.54 8.22
N PHE A 21 2.48 -5.79 7.60
CA PHE A 21 1.84 -4.60 8.19
C PHE A 21 0.53 -4.92 8.94
N THR A 22 0.10 -6.18 9.02
CA THR A 22 -1.12 -6.57 9.78
C THR A 22 -1.07 -6.12 11.25
N PRO A 23 0.06 -6.26 11.99
CA PRO A 23 0.12 -5.75 13.36
C PRO A 23 -0.08 -4.24 13.44
N TRP A 24 0.37 -3.48 12.44
CA TRP A 24 0.22 -2.02 12.41
C TRP A 24 -1.23 -1.61 12.21
N GLN A 25 -1.95 -2.29 11.32
CA GLN A 25 -3.41 -2.10 11.14
C GLN A 25 -4.19 -2.29 12.44
N LYS A 26 -3.75 -3.20 13.32
CA LYS A 26 -4.41 -3.48 14.61
C LYS A 26 -4.17 -2.42 15.69
N ILE A 27 -3.09 -1.66 15.58
CA ILE A 27 -2.68 -0.67 16.59
C ILE A 27 -2.73 0.78 16.06
N ALA A 28 -3.13 0.97 14.81
CA ALA A 28 -3.23 2.29 14.21
C ALA A 28 -4.25 3.15 15.00
N PRO A 29 -3.91 4.40 15.33
CA PRO A 29 -4.84 5.31 15.96
C PRO A 29 -6.00 5.66 15.01
N GLU A 30 -7.09 6.17 15.58
CA GLU A 30 -8.16 6.82 14.80
C GLU A 30 -7.55 7.94 13.93
N GLY A 31 -8.04 8.11 12.70
CA GLY A 31 -7.46 9.06 11.73
C GLY A 31 -6.28 8.52 10.93
N LEU A 32 -5.80 7.28 11.17
CA LEU A 32 -4.70 6.68 10.40
C LEU A 32 -5.08 5.33 9.77
N ARG A 33 -5.13 5.30 8.44
CA ARG A 33 -5.36 4.09 7.65
C ARG A 33 -4.05 3.52 7.12
N ILE A 34 -3.74 2.27 7.47
CA ILE A 34 -2.55 1.56 6.97
C ILE A 34 -2.89 0.76 5.70
N LEU A 35 -2.24 1.10 4.58
CA LEU A 35 -2.49 0.54 3.26
C LEU A 35 -1.22 -0.14 2.69
N PRO A 36 -0.98 -1.43 3.01
CA PRO A 36 0.14 -2.16 2.44
C PRO A 36 -0.12 -2.57 0.98
N VAL A 37 0.89 -2.39 0.12
CA VAL A 37 0.79 -2.82 -1.29
C VAL A 37 1.10 -4.30 -1.46
N SER A 38 0.46 -4.93 -2.45
CA SER A 38 0.66 -6.34 -2.76
C SER A 38 1.41 -6.49 -4.08
N LEU A 39 2.67 -6.97 -4.04
CA LEU A 39 3.47 -7.18 -5.25
C LEU A 39 3.47 -8.66 -5.69
N PRO A 40 3.59 -8.95 -7.01
CA PRO A 40 3.78 -10.31 -7.55
C PRO A 40 4.93 -11.07 -6.90
N GLY A 41 4.82 -12.40 -6.85
CA GLY A 41 5.83 -13.29 -6.27
C GLY A 41 5.79 -13.38 -4.74
N ARG A 42 4.80 -12.75 -4.08
CA ARG A 42 4.62 -12.80 -2.62
C ARG A 42 3.18 -13.14 -2.22
N GLU A 43 3.04 -13.89 -1.14
CA GLU A 43 1.75 -14.21 -0.49
C GLU A 43 0.64 -14.62 -1.51
N LYS A 44 -0.48 -13.90 -1.52
CA LYS A 44 -1.63 -14.17 -2.41
C LYS A 44 -1.29 -14.07 -3.89
N ARG A 45 -0.23 -13.33 -4.24
CA ARG A 45 0.26 -13.16 -5.61
C ARG A 45 1.53 -13.98 -5.87
N PHE A 46 1.80 -15.00 -5.05
CA PHE A 46 2.98 -15.87 -5.21
C PHE A 46 3.09 -16.56 -6.58
N PRO A 47 2.00 -17.04 -7.22
CA PRO A 47 2.09 -17.64 -8.55
C PRO A 47 2.44 -16.66 -9.67
N GLU A 48 2.30 -15.35 -9.44
CA GLU A 48 2.62 -14.32 -10.43
C GLU A 48 4.14 -14.06 -10.46
N PRO A 49 4.76 -13.93 -11.64
CA PRO A 49 6.18 -13.63 -11.75
C PRO A 49 6.55 -12.33 -11.04
N ALA A 50 7.60 -12.36 -10.22
CA ALA A 50 8.11 -11.15 -9.58
C ALA A 50 8.67 -10.17 -10.62
N TYR A 51 8.44 -8.88 -10.40
CA TYR A 51 9.09 -7.83 -11.19
C TYR A 51 10.60 -7.82 -10.99
N ASP A 52 11.34 -7.60 -12.06
CA ASP A 52 12.81 -7.45 -12.10
C ASP A 52 13.25 -5.97 -12.20
N ALA A 53 12.30 -5.06 -12.37
CA ALA A 53 12.51 -3.63 -12.42
C ALA A 53 11.50 -2.87 -11.53
N ALA A 54 11.91 -1.72 -11.02
CA ALA A 54 11.07 -0.91 -10.13
C ALA A 54 9.87 -0.27 -10.85
N ALA A 55 10.04 0.19 -12.09
CA ALA A 55 8.98 0.88 -12.84
C ALA A 55 7.66 0.08 -12.94
N PRO A 56 7.63 -1.18 -13.41
CA PRO A 56 6.39 -1.96 -13.46
C PRO A 56 5.81 -2.26 -12.07
N ALA A 57 6.66 -2.38 -11.05
CA ALA A 57 6.19 -2.54 -9.67
C ALA A 57 5.50 -1.28 -9.13
N VAL A 58 6.01 -0.10 -9.50
CA VAL A 58 5.40 1.19 -9.15
C VAL A 58 4.07 1.38 -9.87
N ASP A 59 3.98 1.03 -11.16
CA ASP A 59 2.72 1.15 -11.93
C ASP A 59 1.61 0.28 -11.31
N ASP A 60 1.93 -0.95 -10.93
CA ASP A 60 1.01 -1.87 -10.24
C ASP A 60 0.61 -1.33 -8.86
N ALA A 61 1.60 -0.88 -8.06
CA ALA A 61 1.33 -0.29 -6.75
C ALA A 61 0.45 0.98 -6.86
N TYR A 62 0.69 1.82 -7.87
CA TYR A 62 -0.10 3.02 -8.13
C TYR A 62 -1.55 2.68 -8.47
N ALA A 63 -1.76 1.68 -9.34
CA ALA A 63 -3.11 1.20 -9.66
C ALA A 63 -3.85 0.68 -8.42
N GLN A 64 -3.16 -0.07 -7.55
CA GLN A 64 -3.72 -0.57 -6.29
C GLN A 64 -4.11 0.58 -5.34
N VAL A 65 -3.20 1.55 -5.16
CA VAL A 65 -3.42 2.70 -4.26
C VAL A 65 -4.57 3.56 -4.76
N THR A 66 -4.56 3.94 -6.04
CA THR A 66 -5.62 4.80 -6.61
C THR A 66 -7.00 4.15 -6.53
N ALA A 67 -7.09 2.84 -6.79
CA ALA A 67 -8.32 2.08 -6.61
C ALA A 67 -8.77 2.07 -5.13
N ALA A 68 -7.84 1.91 -4.18
CA ALA A 68 -8.14 1.88 -2.75
C ALA A 68 -8.53 3.25 -2.15
N LEU A 69 -8.14 4.35 -2.82
CA LEU A 69 -8.43 5.72 -2.44
C LEU A 69 -9.65 6.31 -3.16
N GLY A 70 -10.24 5.59 -4.13
CA GLY A 70 -11.44 6.05 -4.84
C GLY A 70 -11.19 7.01 -6.00
N GLY A 71 -9.98 7.03 -6.57
CA GLY A 71 -9.62 7.86 -7.72
C GLY A 71 -8.75 9.09 -7.38
N ALA A 72 -8.40 9.88 -8.39
CA ALA A 72 -7.46 11.01 -8.29
C ALA A 72 -8.14 12.37 -8.08
N ASP A 73 -9.46 12.38 -7.83
CA ASP A 73 -10.29 13.57 -7.94
C ASP A 73 -10.25 14.42 -6.65
N GLY A 74 -9.16 15.17 -6.49
CA GLY A 74 -9.10 16.54 -5.95
C GLY A 74 -9.43 16.81 -4.47
N GLY A 75 -10.01 15.88 -3.72
CA GLY A 75 -10.36 16.04 -2.30
C GLY A 75 -10.10 14.76 -1.52
N GLY A 76 -8.86 14.29 -1.57
CA GLY A 76 -8.45 13.02 -0.97
C GLY A 76 -7.67 13.19 0.33
N SER A 77 -7.87 12.21 1.21
CA SER A 77 -7.07 11.93 2.40
C SER A 77 -5.58 12.28 2.22
N PRO A 78 -4.93 12.94 3.21
CA PRO A 78 -3.48 13.10 3.22
C PRO A 78 -2.77 11.74 3.07
N VAL A 79 -1.78 11.67 2.18
CA VAL A 79 -1.04 10.44 1.91
C VAL A 79 0.39 10.54 2.43
N VAL A 80 0.83 9.49 3.12
CA VAL A 80 2.21 9.29 3.58
C VAL A 80 2.73 7.98 3.00
N LEU A 81 3.99 7.97 2.55
CA LEU A 81 4.66 6.77 2.04
C LEU A 81 5.64 6.23 3.09
N PHE A 82 5.58 4.93 3.34
CA PHE A 82 6.55 4.19 4.15
C PHE A 82 7.15 3.05 3.33
N GLY A 83 8.47 2.91 3.35
CA GLY A 83 9.18 1.81 2.69
C GLY A 83 10.43 1.42 3.46
N HIS A 84 10.74 0.13 3.43
CA HIS A 84 11.96 -0.48 3.97
C HIS A 84 12.42 -1.57 3.01
N SER A 85 13.70 -1.93 3.05
CA SER A 85 14.55 -2.61 2.03
C SER A 85 14.00 -3.85 1.29
#